data_AF-A0A8T4SXK9-F1
#
_entry.id   AF-A0A8T4SXK9-F1
#
_cell.length_a   1.000
_cell.length_b   1.000
_cell.length_c   1.000
_cell.angle_alpha   90.00
_cell.angle_beta   90.00
_cell.angle_gamma   90.00
#
_symmetry.space_group_name_H-M   'P 1'
#
loop_
_entity.id
_entity.type
_entity.pdbx_description
1 polymer ?
#
loop_
_entity_poly.entity_id
_entity_poly.type
_entity_poly.pdbx_seq_one_letter_code
_entity_poly.pdbx_strand_id
1 'polypeptide(L)'
;MKYVVISNPKRLEEIKSKISKKGGGNFHVISDFDRTLTKSFINGNKFTSIISLLREGNAISSYYEKKSHELFNKYHPIEVDLKFPLKEKKKEMHEWWTTHFELLIKSGLNKKDLERVVESNKIQFREGCLEFFDFLHSKSIPLIIFSSSGLGDAIPMILKKNRRLYENIHIITNFFEWNKKGNAIKVKEPIIHVMNKDETSVKNYPFFDEIKNRKNVLLLGDSLGDIGMINGFDYANLIKIGFLNEKIDEHLEIYKKNFDVIITDDNSMNYVNKLLKEIIN
;
A
#
# COMPACT_ATOMS: atom_id res chain seq x y z
N MET A 1 -6.14 -1.23 25.75
CA MET A 1 -5.11 -0.50 24.97
C MET A 1 -5.74 0.73 24.34
N LYS A 2 -5.00 1.83 24.15
CA LYS A 2 -5.51 2.95 23.32
C LYS A 2 -5.33 2.56 21.86
N TYR A 3 -6.40 2.58 21.08
CA TYR A 3 -6.37 2.26 19.64
C TYR A 3 -5.50 3.21 18.81
N VAL A 4 -5.17 4.38 19.37
CA VAL A 4 -4.26 5.35 18.78
C VAL A 4 -3.17 5.68 19.79
N VAL A 5 -1.92 5.51 19.37
CA VAL A 5 -0.72 5.83 20.14
C VAL A 5 0.05 6.92 19.40
N ILE A 6 0.37 8.02 20.09
CA ILE A 6 1.15 9.13 19.52
C ILE A 6 2.55 9.06 20.12
N SER A 7 3.57 8.91 19.28
CA SER A 7 4.95 8.71 19.71
C SER A 7 5.55 9.96 20.35
N ASN A 8 5.28 11.13 19.76
CA ASN A 8 5.73 12.42 20.27
C ASN A 8 4.67 13.50 19.99
N PRO A 9 3.76 13.77 20.95
CA PRO A 9 2.67 14.72 20.77
C PRO A 9 3.15 16.14 20.43
N LYS A 10 4.21 16.62 21.07
CA LYS A 10 4.74 17.97 20.84
C LYS A 10 5.25 18.13 19.41
N ARG A 11 6.07 17.19 18.93
CA ARG A 11 6.56 17.20 17.54
C ARG A 11 5.40 17.09 16.55
N LEU A 12 4.40 16.26 16.83
CA LEU A 12 3.22 16.14 15.96
C LEU A 12 2.47 17.47 15.83
N GLU A 13 2.19 18.16 16.94
CA GLU A 13 1.54 19.47 16.92
C GLU A 13 2.36 20.54 16.19
N GLU A 14 3.68 20.54 16.35
CA GLU A 14 4.57 21.45 15.61
C GLU A 14 4.49 21.22 14.09
N ILE A 15 4.48 19.95 13.66
CA ILE A 15 4.37 19.60 12.24
C ILE A 15 2.97 19.96 11.71
N LYS A 16 1.90 19.63 12.45
CA LYS A 16 0.52 20.01 12.10
C LYS A 16 0.42 21.51 11.87
N SER A 17 0.92 22.33 12.79
CA SER A 17 0.93 23.80 12.65
C SER A 17 1.67 24.28 11.40
N LYS A 18 2.84 23.69 11.09
CA LYS A 18 3.59 24.02 9.87
C LYS A 18 2.82 23.66 8.59
N ILE A 19 2.12 22.52 8.58
CA ILE A 19 1.30 22.08 7.45
C ILE A 19 0.11 23.03 7.27
N SER A 20 -0.67 23.28 8.33
CA SER A 20 -1.83 24.17 8.30
C SER A 20 -1.49 25.57 7.77
N LYS A 21 -0.37 26.16 8.23
CA LYS A 21 0.08 27.50 7.78
C LYS A 21 0.36 27.61 6.28
N LYS A 22 0.68 26.50 5.61
CA LYS A 22 0.94 26.47 4.15
C LYS A 22 -0.28 26.07 3.33
N GLY A 23 -1.29 25.47 3.96
CA GLY A 23 -2.54 25.04 3.34
C GLY A 23 -2.43 23.80 2.45
N GLY A 24 -3.60 23.32 1.98
CA GLY A 24 -3.73 22.09 1.19
C GLY A 24 -3.03 22.12 -0.17
N GLY A 25 -2.81 23.30 -0.76
CA GLY A 25 -2.08 23.46 -2.02
C GLY A 25 -0.62 22.98 -1.95
N ASN A 26 -0.03 22.92 -0.76
CA ASN A 26 1.33 22.43 -0.52
C ASN A 26 1.36 20.98 0.01
N PHE A 27 0.23 20.27 0.02
CA PHE A 27 0.08 18.98 0.68
C PHE A 27 -0.25 17.85 -0.29
N HIS A 28 0.33 16.67 -0.07
CA HIS A 28 -0.06 15.43 -0.75
C HIS A 28 0.02 14.24 0.22
N VAL A 29 -0.63 13.14 -0.16
CA VAL A 29 -0.67 11.92 0.66
C VAL A 29 -0.01 10.77 -0.10
N ILE A 30 0.79 9.98 0.60
CA ILE A 30 1.36 8.74 0.11
C ILE A 30 0.83 7.62 1.00
N SER A 31 0.33 6.55 0.41
CA SER A 31 -0.26 5.45 1.16
C SER A 31 0.09 4.11 0.55
N ASP A 32 0.41 3.13 1.39
CA ASP A 32 0.25 1.75 0.98
C ASP A 32 -1.25 1.41 0.82
N PHE A 33 -1.58 0.29 0.18
CA PHE A 33 -2.95 -0.13 -0.06
C PHE A 33 -3.39 -1.26 0.86
N ASP A 34 -2.70 -2.40 0.77
CA ASP A 34 -3.08 -3.63 1.45
C ASP A 34 -2.85 -3.45 2.95
N ARG A 35 -3.86 -3.76 3.78
CA ARG A 35 -3.76 -3.67 5.26
C ARG A 35 -3.51 -2.25 5.79
N THR A 36 -3.41 -1.25 4.91
CA THR A 36 -3.33 0.18 5.23
C THR A 36 -4.66 0.86 4.94
N LEU A 37 -5.08 0.90 3.67
CA LEU A 37 -6.40 1.41 3.28
C LEU A 37 -7.47 0.31 3.40
N THR A 38 -7.07 -0.94 3.16
CA THR A 38 -7.90 -2.13 3.37
C THR A 38 -7.70 -2.71 4.78
N LYS A 39 -8.70 -3.47 5.25
CA LYS A 39 -8.63 -4.18 6.53
C LYS A 39 -7.62 -5.32 6.48
N SER A 40 -6.96 -5.58 7.61
CA SER A 40 -6.16 -6.79 7.82
C SER A 40 -6.99 -8.01 8.18
N PHE A 41 -8.18 -7.83 8.74
CA PHE A 41 -9.06 -8.92 9.15
C PHE A 41 -10.46 -8.74 8.58
N ILE A 42 -10.99 -9.83 8.01
CA ILE A 42 -12.35 -9.87 7.46
C ILE A 42 -13.05 -11.06 8.10
N ASN A 43 -14.12 -10.77 8.85
CA ASN A 43 -14.88 -11.77 9.63
C ASN A 43 -13.98 -12.62 10.55
N GLY A 44 -12.98 -12.00 11.18
CA GLY A 44 -12.02 -12.67 12.06
C GLY A 44 -10.90 -13.42 11.35
N ASN A 45 -10.95 -13.57 10.02
CA ASN A 45 -9.90 -14.21 9.25
C ASN A 45 -8.89 -13.19 8.75
N LYS A 46 -7.60 -13.54 8.82
CA LYS A 46 -6.52 -12.70 8.32
C LYS A 46 -6.58 -12.60 6.80
N PHE A 47 -6.73 -11.38 6.30
CA PHE A 47 -6.52 -11.03 4.91
C PHE A 47 -5.03 -10.80 4.69
N THR A 48 -4.40 -11.64 3.86
CA THR A 48 -2.95 -11.59 3.67
C THR A 48 -2.55 -10.66 2.51
N SER A 49 -3.16 -10.81 1.34
CA SER A 49 -2.91 -9.95 0.17
C SER A 49 -3.94 -10.21 -0.94
N ILE A 50 -4.07 -9.29 -1.90
CA ILE A 50 -4.95 -9.49 -3.08
C ILE A 50 -4.58 -10.78 -3.83
N ILE A 51 -3.28 -11.08 -3.98
CA ILE A 51 -2.81 -12.27 -4.71
C ILE A 51 -3.14 -13.58 -4.00
N SER A 52 -3.35 -13.57 -2.67
CA SER A 52 -3.77 -14.78 -1.96
C SER A 52 -5.15 -15.25 -2.39
N LEU A 53 -6.02 -14.33 -2.81
CA LEU A 53 -7.37 -14.65 -3.30
C LEU A 53 -7.36 -15.43 -4.61
N LEU A 54 -6.28 -15.39 -5.38
CA LEU A 54 -6.11 -16.28 -6.55
C LEU A 54 -5.66 -17.69 -6.17
N ARG A 55 -5.02 -17.85 -5.01
CA ARG A 55 -4.58 -19.15 -4.52
C ARG A 55 -5.75 -19.94 -3.93
N GLU A 56 -6.70 -19.23 -3.33
CA GLU A 56 -7.90 -19.83 -2.76
C GLU A 56 -8.84 -20.36 -3.87
N GLY A 57 -9.12 -21.67 -3.84
CA GLY A 57 -10.18 -22.27 -4.66
C GLY A 57 -9.81 -22.59 -6.11
N ASN A 58 -8.53 -22.82 -6.43
CA ASN A 58 -8.08 -23.13 -7.79
C ASN A 58 -8.50 -22.09 -8.84
N ALA A 59 -8.49 -20.81 -8.49
CA ALA A 59 -9.02 -19.75 -9.35
C ALA A 59 -8.36 -19.72 -10.73
N ILE A 60 -7.09 -20.10 -10.83
CA ILE A 60 -6.32 -20.17 -12.08
C ILE A 60 -6.06 -21.62 -12.50
N SER A 61 -5.33 -22.37 -11.68
CA SER A 61 -5.09 -23.81 -11.87
C SER A 61 -4.50 -24.45 -10.61
N SER A 62 -4.63 -25.77 -10.47
CA SER A 62 -3.95 -26.53 -9.41
C SER A 62 -2.43 -26.51 -9.53
N TYR A 63 -1.92 -26.36 -10.76
CA TYR A 63 -0.51 -26.14 -11.03
C TYR A 63 -0.01 -24.83 -10.41
N TYR A 64 -0.75 -23.73 -10.59
CA TYR A 64 -0.44 -22.44 -9.99
C TYR A 64 -0.40 -22.53 -8.46
N GLU A 65 -1.43 -23.12 -7.85
CA GLU A 65 -1.55 -23.22 -6.40
C GLU A 65 -0.32 -23.92 -5.81
N LYS A 66 0.02 -25.12 -6.30
CA LYS A 66 1.18 -25.89 -5.83
C LYS A 66 2.49 -25.12 -5.99
N LYS A 67 2.75 -24.56 -7.18
CA LYS A 67 3.99 -23.83 -7.46
C LYS A 67 4.11 -22.53 -6.67
N SER A 68 3.00 -21.84 -6.43
CA SER A 68 3.00 -20.63 -5.61
C SER A 68 3.34 -20.91 -4.14
N HIS A 69 2.93 -22.06 -3.60
CA HIS A 69 3.32 -22.50 -2.26
C HIS A 69 4.79 -22.90 -2.18
N GLU A 70 5.32 -23.59 -3.20
CA GLU A 70 6.76 -23.90 -3.29
C GLU A 70 7.62 -22.62 -3.27
N LEU A 71 7.22 -21.59 -4.04
CA LEU A 71 7.89 -20.28 -4.01
C LEU A 71 7.79 -19.62 -2.64
N PHE A 72 6.60 -19.60 -2.03
CA PHE A 72 6.42 -19.04 -0.70
C PHE A 72 7.32 -19.70 0.35
N ASN A 73 7.36 -21.04 0.38
CA ASN A 73 8.19 -21.78 1.33
C ASN A 73 9.69 -21.52 1.16
N LYS A 74 10.14 -21.23 -0.07
CA LYS A 74 11.54 -20.89 -0.35
C LYS A 74 11.89 -19.47 0.12
N TYR A 75 11.07 -18.48 -0.23
CA TYR A 75 11.47 -17.07 -0.11
C TYR A 75 10.95 -16.38 1.15
N HIS A 76 9.81 -16.80 1.69
CA HIS A 76 9.23 -16.16 2.88
C HIS A 76 10.17 -16.23 4.12
N PRO A 77 10.92 -17.32 4.39
CA PRO A 77 11.90 -17.31 5.47
C PRO A 77 12.98 -16.24 5.31
N ILE A 78 13.40 -15.94 4.08
CA ILE A 78 14.39 -14.90 3.76
C ILE A 78 13.78 -13.51 3.95
N GLU A 79 12.53 -13.32 3.52
CA GLU A 79 11.78 -12.07 3.68
C GLU A 79 11.76 -11.63 5.15
N VAL A 80 11.38 -12.54 6.05
CA VAL A 80 11.16 -12.25 7.48
C VAL A 80 12.45 -12.28 8.33
N ASP A 81 13.57 -12.78 7.80
CA ASP A 81 14.82 -12.89 8.55
C ASP A 81 15.49 -11.52 8.73
N LEU A 82 15.39 -10.93 9.93
CA LEU A 82 15.97 -9.64 10.27
C LEU A 82 17.51 -9.60 10.20
N LYS A 83 18.19 -10.75 10.20
CA LYS A 83 19.66 -10.84 10.11
C LYS A 83 20.16 -10.96 8.69
N PHE A 84 19.30 -11.29 7.73
CA PHE A 84 19.69 -11.47 6.34
C PHE A 84 20.11 -10.12 5.72
N PRO A 85 21.27 -10.03 5.05
CA PRO A 85 21.77 -8.76 4.50
C PRO A 85 20.77 -8.10 3.55
N LEU A 86 20.47 -6.81 3.76
CA LEU A 86 19.42 -6.10 3.01
C LEU A 86 19.64 -6.15 1.50
N LYS A 87 20.88 -5.98 1.03
CA LYS A 87 21.22 -6.00 -0.41
C LYS A 87 20.91 -7.36 -1.04
N GLU A 88 21.26 -8.45 -0.37
CA GLU A 88 20.99 -9.81 -0.83
C GLU A 88 19.50 -10.12 -0.73
N LYS A 89 18.84 -9.67 0.36
CA LYS A 89 17.40 -9.81 0.54
C LYS A 89 16.63 -9.18 -0.62
N LYS A 90 17.00 -7.95 -1.03
CA LYS A 90 16.37 -7.26 -2.16
C LYS A 90 16.48 -8.08 -3.45
N LYS A 91 17.65 -8.69 -3.71
CA LYS A 91 17.84 -9.58 -4.86
C LYS A 91 16.95 -10.82 -4.81
N GLU A 92 16.87 -11.49 -3.66
CA GLU A 92 16.01 -12.67 -3.48
C GLU A 92 14.52 -12.33 -3.62
N MET A 93 14.09 -11.18 -3.10
CA MET A 93 12.71 -10.70 -3.28
C MET A 93 12.42 -10.38 -4.74
N HIS A 94 13.34 -9.72 -5.46
CA HIS A 94 13.17 -9.48 -6.89
C HIS A 94 13.02 -10.80 -7.67
N GLU A 95 13.90 -11.77 -7.43
CA GLU A 95 13.82 -13.10 -8.05
C GLU A 95 12.49 -13.81 -7.74
N TRP A 96 12.02 -13.74 -6.48
CA TRP A 96 10.74 -14.32 -6.07
C TRP A 96 9.59 -13.71 -6.87
N TRP A 97 9.50 -12.38 -6.89
CA TRP A 97 8.43 -11.67 -7.56
C TRP A 97 8.44 -11.89 -9.08
N THR A 98 9.61 -11.81 -9.72
CA THR A 98 9.78 -12.11 -11.14
C THR A 98 9.30 -13.53 -11.47
N THR A 99 9.76 -14.54 -10.71
CA THR A 99 9.37 -15.94 -10.90
C THR A 99 7.88 -16.15 -10.68
N HIS A 100 7.29 -15.47 -9.68
CA HIS A 100 5.87 -15.58 -9.39
C HIS A 100 5.00 -14.92 -10.47
N PHE A 101 5.40 -13.77 -11.02
CA PHE A 101 4.72 -13.16 -12.16
C PHE A 101 4.77 -14.03 -13.41
N GLU A 102 5.92 -14.64 -13.71
CA GLU A 102 6.02 -15.62 -14.79
C GLU A 102 5.09 -16.81 -14.58
N LEU A 103 5.02 -17.31 -13.34
CA LEU A 103 4.13 -18.42 -12.99
C LEU A 103 2.66 -18.04 -13.21
N LEU A 104 2.24 -16.83 -12.84
CA LEU A 104 0.88 -16.33 -13.11
C LEU A 104 0.57 -16.30 -14.60
N ILE A 105 1.49 -15.75 -15.40
CA ILE A 105 1.35 -15.65 -16.87
C ILE A 105 1.27 -17.04 -17.50
N LYS A 106 2.21 -17.94 -17.16
CA LYS A 106 2.24 -19.34 -17.65
C LYS A 106 0.99 -20.11 -17.24
N SER A 107 0.40 -19.77 -16.09
CA SER A 107 -0.82 -20.39 -15.61
C SER A 107 -2.09 -19.82 -16.26
N GLY A 108 -1.97 -18.80 -17.11
CA GLY A 108 -3.08 -18.26 -17.89
C GLY A 108 -3.88 -17.16 -17.19
N LEU A 109 -3.27 -16.38 -16.29
CA LEU A 109 -3.91 -15.23 -15.63
C LEU A 109 -4.68 -14.37 -16.65
N ASN A 110 -5.99 -14.21 -16.42
CA ASN A 110 -6.89 -13.44 -17.24
C ASN A 110 -7.52 -12.30 -16.43
N LYS A 111 -7.90 -11.19 -17.08
CA LYS A 111 -8.63 -10.08 -16.44
C LYS A 111 -9.88 -10.53 -15.69
N LYS A 112 -10.59 -11.55 -16.17
CA LYS A 112 -11.75 -12.12 -15.48
C LYS A 112 -11.41 -12.70 -14.11
N ASP A 113 -10.17 -13.14 -13.89
CA ASP A 113 -9.71 -13.61 -12.58
C ASP A 113 -9.64 -12.44 -11.60
N LEU A 114 -9.15 -11.28 -12.06
CA LEU A 114 -9.12 -10.06 -11.26
C LEU A 114 -10.54 -9.56 -10.98
N GLU A 115 -11.44 -9.60 -11.97
CA GLU A 115 -12.86 -9.25 -11.77
C GLU A 115 -13.48 -10.13 -10.66
N ARG A 116 -13.26 -11.44 -10.71
CA ARG A 116 -13.72 -12.36 -9.64
C ARG A 116 -13.14 -12.02 -8.27
N VAL A 117 -11.85 -11.69 -8.21
CA VAL A 117 -11.19 -11.26 -6.95
C VAL A 117 -11.85 -10.00 -6.40
N VAL A 118 -12.09 -8.99 -7.23
CA VAL A 118 -12.75 -7.73 -6.85
C VAL A 118 -14.20 -7.95 -6.45
N GLU A 119 -14.89 -8.93 -7.03
CA GLU A 119 -16.27 -9.28 -6.69
C GLU A 119 -16.42 -10.19 -5.48
N SER A 120 -15.34 -10.82 -5.00
CA SER A 120 -15.38 -11.75 -3.87
C SER A 120 -15.80 -11.13 -2.53
N ASN A 121 -15.87 -9.80 -2.42
CA ASN A 121 -16.08 -9.01 -1.20
C ASN A 121 -15.10 -9.35 -0.05
N LYS A 122 -14.03 -10.10 -0.36
CA LYS A 122 -12.90 -10.42 0.54
C LYS A 122 -11.85 -9.31 0.56
N ILE A 123 -12.13 -8.17 -0.06
CA ILE A 123 -11.30 -6.97 0.04
C ILE A 123 -12.22 -5.86 0.51
N GLN A 124 -11.97 -5.37 1.73
CA GLN A 124 -12.80 -4.35 2.35
C GLN A 124 -11.93 -3.19 2.78
N PHE A 125 -12.36 -1.98 2.42
CA PHE A 125 -11.77 -0.76 2.96
C PHE A 125 -12.01 -0.67 4.47
N ARG A 126 -11.07 -0.04 5.18
CA ARG A 126 -11.29 0.37 6.56
C ARG A 126 -12.48 1.32 6.66
N GLU A 127 -13.17 1.29 7.79
CA GLU A 127 -14.17 2.31 8.10
C GLU A 127 -13.55 3.71 7.98
N GLY A 128 -14.27 4.66 7.37
CA GLY A 128 -13.79 6.02 7.11
C GLY A 128 -12.89 6.18 5.88
N CYS A 129 -12.48 5.09 5.22
CA CYS A 129 -11.58 5.19 4.06
C CYS A 129 -12.27 5.79 2.81
N LEU A 130 -13.57 5.55 2.62
CA LEU A 130 -14.30 6.21 1.52
C LEU A 130 -14.41 7.73 1.74
N GLU A 131 -14.66 8.15 2.99
CA GLU A 131 -14.64 9.56 3.39
C GLU A 131 -13.26 10.19 3.17
N PHE A 132 -12.18 9.44 3.47
CA PHE A 132 -10.82 9.87 3.20
C PHE A 132 -10.61 10.19 1.71
N PHE A 133 -11.02 9.30 0.79
CA PHE A 133 -10.92 9.56 -0.65
C PHE A 133 -11.74 10.78 -1.07
N ASP A 134 -12.98 10.89 -0.58
CA ASP A 134 -13.88 12.01 -0.88
C ASP A 134 -13.31 13.35 -0.42
N PHE A 135 -12.74 13.37 0.79
CA PHE A 135 -12.14 14.58 1.35
C PHE A 135 -10.94 15.04 0.51
N LEU A 136 -10.01 14.13 0.17
CA LEU A 136 -8.84 14.49 -0.65
C LEU A 136 -9.25 14.98 -2.03
N HIS A 137 -10.24 14.34 -2.66
CA HIS A 137 -10.78 14.77 -3.94
C HIS A 137 -11.39 16.18 -3.86
N SER A 138 -12.22 16.45 -2.84
CA SER A 138 -12.86 17.76 -2.65
C SER A 138 -11.88 18.92 -2.44
N LYS A 139 -10.65 18.61 -2.02
CA LYS A 139 -9.56 19.57 -1.79
C LYS A 139 -8.50 19.53 -2.88
N SER A 140 -8.69 18.74 -3.93
CA SER A 140 -7.72 18.51 -5.01
C SER A 140 -6.32 18.12 -4.49
N ILE A 141 -6.28 17.31 -3.43
CA ILE A 141 -5.04 16.82 -2.83
C ILE A 141 -4.65 15.50 -3.51
N PRO A 142 -3.44 15.38 -4.09
CA PRO A 142 -2.99 14.13 -4.67
C PRO A 142 -2.85 13.04 -3.61
N LEU A 143 -3.37 11.86 -3.94
CA LEU A 143 -3.13 10.63 -3.23
C LEU A 143 -2.30 9.71 -4.12
N ILE A 144 -1.11 9.35 -3.67
CA ILE A 144 -0.26 8.37 -4.31
C ILE A 144 -0.41 7.05 -3.56
N ILE A 145 -1.12 6.11 -4.16
CA ILE A 145 -1.21 4.74 -3.66
C ILE A 145 0.00 3.97 -4.19
N PHE A 146 0.89 3.55 -3.29
CA PHE A 146 2.12 2.87 -3.63
C PHE A 146 2.14 1.47 -3.00
N SER A 147 1.80 0.48 -3.83
CA SER A 147 1.59 -0.90 -3.39
C SER A 147 2.45 -1.87 -4.19
N SER A 148 3.10 -2.79 -3.50
CA SER A 148 3.78 -3.95 -4.09
C SER A 148 2.83 -5.11 -4.40
N SER A 149 1.53 -4.85 -4.59
CA SER A 149 0.53 -5.90 -4.81
C SER A 149 0.90 -6.77 -6.02
N GLY A 150 0.68 -8.08 -5.89
CA GLY A 150 0.90 -9.03 -6.99
C GLY A 150 -0.19 -9.04 -8.04
N LEU A 151 -1.28 -8.29 -7.81
CA LEU A 151 -2.31 -8.00 -8.80
C LEU A 151 -2.57 -6.50 -8.81
N GLY A 152 -1.58 -5.71 -9.19
CA GLY A 152 -1.67 -4.26 -9.15
C GLY A 152 -2.88 -3.69 -9.91
N ASP A 153 -3.24 -4.31 -11.05
CA ASP A 153 -4.45 -3.96 -11.81
C ASP A 153 -5.77 -4.08 -11.01
N ALA A 154 -5.80 -4.87 -9.92
CA ALA A 154 -6.99 -4.99 -9.08
C ALA A 154 -7.26 -3.72 -8.25
N ILE A 155 -6.23 -2.95 -7.88
CA ILE A 155 -6.37 -1.72 -7.07
C ILE A 155 -7.29 -0.69 -7.76
N PRO A 156 -7.03 -0.27 -9.02
CA PRO A 156 -7.95 0.65 -9.71
C PRO A 156 -9.34 0.05 -9.92
N MET A 157 -9.45 -1.28 -10.12
CA MET A 157 -10.76 -1.94 -10.24
C MET A 157 -11.57 -1.86 -8.93
N ILE A 158 -10.93 -2.04 -7.77
CA ILE A 158 -11.56 -1.91 -6.44
C ILE A 158 -12.02 -0.47 -6.22
N LEU A 159 -11.15 0.52 -6.50
CA LEU A 159 -11.50 1.93 -6.37
C LEU A 159 -12.67 2.31 -7.28
N LYS A 160 -12.67 1.82 -8.53
CA LYS A 160 -13.74 2.05 -9.50
C LYS A 160 -15.06 1.41 -9.07
N LYS A 161 -15.04 0.17 -8.57
CA LYS A 161 -16.22 -0.51 -8.01
C LYS A 161 -16.86 0.30 -6.89
N ASN A 162 -16.05 0.94 -6.05
CA ASN A 162 -16.52 1.79 -4.96
C ASN A 162 -16.84 3.23 -5.38
N ARG A 163 -16.74 3.58 -6.68
CA ARG A 163 -16.93 4.94 -7.21
C ARG A 163 -16.00 5.98 -6.58
N ARG A 164 -14.76 5.57 -6.27
CA ARG A 164 -13.71 6.40 -5.64
C ARG A 164 -12.39 6.38 -6.40
N LEU A 165 -12.40 5.96 -7.67
CA LEU A 165 -11.26 6.18 -8.55
C LEU A 165 -11.32 7.61 -9.10
N TYR A 166 -10.82 8.56 -8.32
CA TYR A 166 -10.78 9.98 -8.66
C TYR A 166 -9.50 10.35 -9.43
N GLU A 167 -9.53 11.48 -10.13
CA GLU A 167 -8.40 11.99 -10.94
C GLU A 167 -7.17 12.35 -10.10
N ASN A 168 -7.35 12.71 -8.83
CA ASN A 168 -6.27 13.02 -7.91
C ASN A 168 -5.62 11.76 -7.30
N ILE A 169 -6.08 10.55 -7.67
CA ILE A 169 -5.51 9.29 -7.19
C ILE A 169 -4.56 8.72 -8.24
N HIS A 170 -3.30 8.63 -7.85
CA HIS A 170 -2.22 8.09 -8.64
C HIS A 170 -1.78 6.75 -8.05
N ILE A 171 -1.55 5.74 -8.90
CA ILE A 171 -1.26 4.38 -8.44
C ILE A 171 0.10 3.93 -8.98
N ILE A 172 1.02 3.64 -8.06
CA ILE A 172 2.30 2.99 -8.35
C ILE A 172 2.19 1.53 -7.86
N THR A 173 2.19 0.58 -8.80
CA THR A 173 2.09 -0.85 -8.49
C THR A 173 2.53 -1.73 -9.67
N ASN A 174 2.56 -3.05 -9.47
CA ASN A 174 2.89 -4.03 -10.52
C ASN A 174 1.70 -4.25 -11.45
N PHE A 175 1.72 -3.54 -12.58
CA PHE A 175 0.71 -3.71 -13.63
C PHE A 175 1.11 -4.80 -14.63
N PHE A 176 0.13 -5.51 -15.17
CA PHE A 176 0.33 -6.40 -16.30
C PHE A 176 0.05 -5.69 -17.63
N GLU A 177 0.69 -6.18 -18.68
CA GLU A 177 0.23 -5.99 -20.05
C GLU A 177 -0.68 -7.13 -20.46
N TRP A 178 -1.78 -6.77 -21.09
CA TRP A 178 -2.87 -7.70 -21.41
C TRP A 178 -3.05 -7.79 -22.92
N ASN A 179 -3.27 -9.00 -23.44
CA ASN A 179 -3.61 -9.17 -24.85
C ASN A 179 -5.08 -8.84 -25.13
N LYS A 180 -5.49 -8.86 -26.41
CA LYS A 180 -6.88 -8.59 -26.83
C LYS A 180 -7.92 -9.55 -26.22
N LYS A 181 -7.50 -10.75 -25.80
CA LYS A 181 -8.35 -11.75 -25.14
C LYS A 181 -8.37 -11.59 -23.60
N GLY A 182 -7.64 -10.61 -23.07
CA GLY A 182 -7.54 -10.34 -21.64
C GLY A 182 -6.58 -11.24 -20.88
N ASN A 183 -5.70 -12.00 -21.54
CA ASN A 183 -4.66 -12.78 -20.85
C ASN A 183 -3.44 -11.89 -20.58
N ALA A 184 -2.82 -12.06 -19.41
CA ALA A 184 -1.56 -11.41 -19.07
C ALA A 184 -0.44 -11.93 -20.00
N ILE A 185 0.40 -11.01 -20.49
CA ILE A 185 1.52 -11.33 -21.38
C ILE A 185 2.85 -11.11 -20.64
N LYS A 186 2.94 -10.02 -19.90
CA LYS A 186 4.13 -9.62 -19.14
C LYS A 186 3.74 -8.71 -17.99
N VAL A 187 4.55 -8.68 -16.94
CA VAL A 187 4.50 -7.62 -15.93
C VAL A 187 5.25 -6.39 -16.47
N LYS A 188 4.77 -5.19 -16.14
CA LYS A 188 5.45 -3.94 -16.47
C LYS A 188 6.58 -3.69 -15.48
N GLU A 189 7.72 -3.25 -16.02
CA GLU A 189 8.87 -2.86 -15.24
C GLU A 189 8.77 -1.38 -14.82
N PRO A 190 9.39 -0.99 -13.68
CA PRO A 190 10.11 -1.85 -12.74
C PRO A 190 9.17 -2.65 -11.83
N ILE A 191 9.54 -3.89 -11.50
CA ILE A 191 8.86 -4.68 -10.46
C ILE A 191 9.05 -4.05 -9.08
N ILE A 192 7.95 -3.87 -8.37
CA ILE A 192 7.86 -3.34 -7.02
C ILE A 192 7.61 -4.49 -6.05
N HIS A 193 8.45 -4.60 -5.03
CA HIS A 193 8.31 -5.51 -3.90
C HIS A 193 8.47 -4.77 -2.57
N VAL A 194 8.18 -5.45 -1.47
CA VAL A 194 8.18 -4.89 -0.10
C VAL A 194 9.51 -4.23 0.33
N MET A 195 10.62 -4.50 -0.37
CA MET A 195 11.97 -4.04 0.00
C MET A 195 12.57 -3.02 -0.98
N ASN A 196 11.91 -2.65 -2.09
CA ASN A 196 12.44 -1.69 -3.07
C ASN A 196 11.55 -0.47 -3.30
N LYS A 197 10.57 -0.23 -2.40
CA LYS A 197 9.74 0.99 -2.46
C LYS A 197 10.58 2.26 -2.35
N ASP A 198 11.76 2.17 -1.73
CA ASP A 198 12.76 3.23 -1.61
C ASP A 198 13.51 3.57 -2.91
N GLU A 199 13.52 2.66 -3.88
CA GLU A 199 14.28 2.81 -5.13
C GLU A 199 13.47 3.45 -6.26
N THR A 200 12.18 3.70 -6.03
CA THR A 200 11.29 4.23 -7.06
C THR A 200 11.54 5.73 -7.28
N SER A 201 11.98 6.07 -8.49
CA SER A 201 12.09 7.48 -8.92
C SER A 201 10.72 8.02 -9.28
N VAL A 202 10.09 8.77 -8.36
CA VAL A 202 8.78 9.39 -8.60
C VAL A 202 8.81 10.39 -9.77
N LYS A 203 9.98 10.94 -10.10
CA LYS A 203 10.19 11.88 -11.21
C LYS A 203 9.83 11.30 -12.58
N ASN A 204 9.81 9.97 -12.69
CA ASN A 204 9.49 9.28 -13.93
C ASN A 204 7.97 9.11 -14.15
N TYR A 205 7.14 9.51 -13.18
CA TYR A 205 5.69 9.35 -13.26
C TYR A 205 5.01 10.64 -13.74
N PRO A 206 3.94 10.54 -14.56
CA PRO A 206 3.24 11.71 -15.11
C PRO A 206 2.72 12.69 -14.06
N PHE A 207 2.35 12.20 -12.88
CA PHE A 207 1.82 13.01 -11.79
C PHE A 207 2.89 13.80 -11.03
N PHE A 208 4.17 13.64 -11.35
CA PHE A 208 5.26 14.31 -10.65
C PHE A 208 5.08 15.83 -10.61
N ASP A 209 4.62 16.42 -11.71
CA ASP A 209 4.40 17.86 -11.81
C ASP A 209 3.33 18.38 -10.86
N GLU A 210 2.35 17.54 -10.50
CA GLU A 210 1.33 17.88 -9.50
C GLU A 210 1.95 17.94 -8.10
N ILE A 211 2.94 17.10 -7.79
CA ILE A 211 3.44 16.93 -6.43
C ILE A 211 4.79 17.60 -6.15
N LYS A 212 5.56 17.96 -7.18
CA LYS A 212 6.95 18.45 -7.04
C LYS A 212 7.09 19.67 -6.13
N ASN A 213 6.05 20.49 -6.03
CA ASN A 213 6.02 21.69 -5.19
C ASN A 213 5.27 21.50 -3.87
N ARG A 214 4.64 20.34 -3.64
CA ARG A 214 3.84 20.04 -2.45
C ARG A 214 4.73 19.45 -1.36
N LYS A 215 5.32 20.30 -0.51
CA LYS A 215 6.35 19.90 0.48
C LYS A 215 5.81 19.36 1.81
N ASN A 216 4.50 19.30 2.00
CA ASN A 216 3.88 18.71 3.17
C ASN A 216 3.32 17.33 2.82
N VAL A 217 3.68 16.30 3.60
CA VAL A 217 3.34 14.92 3.28
C VAL A 217 2.72 14.21 4.47
N LEU A 218 1.65 13.47 4.20
CA LEU A 218 1.16 12.42 5.08
C LEU A 218 1.49 11.07 4.45
N LEU A 219 2.21 10.23 5.20
CA LEU A 219 2.54 8.86 4.82
C LEU A 219 1.72 7.88 5.66
N LEU A 220 1.04 6.96 4.99
CA LEU A 220 0.28 5.87 5.60
C LEU A 220 0.87 4.52 5.19
N GLY A 221 1.10 3.63 6.15
CA GLY A 221 1.58 2.27 5.87
C GLY A 221 1.31 1.32 7.03
N ASP A 222 1.37 0.01 6.79
CA ASP A 222 1.18 -1.02 7.81
C ASP A 222 2.49 -1.73 8.17
N SER A 223 3.58 -1.44 7.47
CA SER A 223 4.89 -2.05 7.65
C SER A 223 6.00 -1.01 7.80
N LEU A 224 7.14 -1.42 8.39
CA LEU A 224 8.33 -0.56 8.45
C LEU A 224 8.90 -0.26 7.05
N GLY A 225 8.68 -1.15 6.08
CA GLY A 225 9.13 -0.96 4.69
C GLY A 225 8.42 0.20 3.99
N ASP A 226 7.18 0.50 4.38
CA ASP A 226 6.40 1.59 3.79
C ASP A 226 6.99 2.98 4.06
N ILE A 227 7.82 3.11 5.10
CA ILE A 227 8.54 4.36 5.35
C ILE A 227 9.46 4.69 4.16
N GLY A 228 9.98 3.68 3.47
CA GLY A 228 10.80 3.85 2.28
C GLY A 228 10.08 4.52 1.12
N MET A 229 8.73 4.54 1.09
CA MET A 229 7.95 5.20 0.02
C MET A 229 8.28 6.70 -0.10
N ILE A 230 8.73 7.34 0.98
CA ILE A 230 9.07 8.77 0.96
C ILE A 230 10.42 9.07 0.31
N ASN A 231 11.30 8.08 0.13
CA ASN A 231 12.67 8.33 -0.33
C ASN A 231 12.74 8.90 -1.76
N GLY A 232 11.73 8.63 -2.58
CA GLY A 232 11.60 9.20 -3.92
C GLY A 232 11.06 10.64 -3.93
N PHE A 233 10.62 11.18 -2.81
CA PHE A 233 9.85 12.43 -2.72
C PHE A 233 10.61 13.51 -1.96
N ASP A 234 10.47 14.76 -2.41
CA ASP A 234 11.05 15.92 -1.72
C ASP A 234 9.99 16.58 -0.82
N TYR A 235 10.29 16.70 0.47
CA TYR A 235 9.37 17.19 1.50
C TYR A 235 10.08 18.06 2.55
N ALA A 236 9.33 19.00 3.12
CA ALA A 236 9.75 19.84 4.25
C ALA A 236 9.10 19.38 5.57
N ASN A 237 7.87 18.87 5.50
CA ASN A 237 7.13 18.39 6.66
C ASN A 237 6.52 17.03 6.34
N LEU A 238 6.69 16.07 7.25
CA LEU A 238 6.21 14.70 7.10
C LEU A 238 5.52 14.23 8.37
N ILE A 239 4.29 13.73 8.24
CA ILE A 239 3.60 12.96 9.28
C ILE A 239 3.52 11.51 8.81
N LYS A 240 3.95 10.57 9.65
CA LYS A 240 3.89 9.14 9.38
C LYS A 240 2.86 8.47 10.30
N ILE A 241 1.91 7.76 9.71
CA ILE A 241 0.91 6.97 10.43
C ILE A 241 1.11 5.49 10.08
N GLY A 242 1.35 4.68 11.11
CA GLY A 242 1.53 3.23 11.00
C GLY A 242 0.30 2.46 11.47
N PHE A 243 -0.22 1.55 10.64
CA PHE A 243 -1.27 0.61 11.01
C PHE A 243 -0.66 -0.67 11.58
N LEU A 244 -0.56 -0.76 12.91
CA LEU A 244 -0.02 -1.92 13.59
C LEU A 244 -1.12 -2.96 13.83
N ASN A 245 -1.31 -3.82 12.83
CA ASN A 245 -2.42 -4.76 12.78
C ASN A 245 -2.18 -6.06 13.58
N GLU A 246 -0.92 -6.43 13.83
CA GLU A 246 -0.56 -7.72 14.43
C GLU A 246 0.62 -7.56 15.39
N LYS A 247 0.75 -8.51 16.33
CA LYS A 247 1.89 -8.58 17.27
C LYS A 247 2.16 -7.24 17.96
N ILE A 248 1.09 -6.59 18.41
CA ILE A 248 1.11 -5.21 18.91
C ILE A 248 2.15 -5.09 20.02
N ASP A 249 2.14 -5.99 21.00
CA ASP A 249 3.07 -5.96 22.13
C ASP A 249 4.54 -6.13 21.71
N GLU A 250 4.82 -6.95 20.69
CA GLU A 250 6.17 -7.20 20.18
C GLU A 250 6.70 -6.00 19.37
N HIS A 251 5.82 -5.37 18.58
CA HIS A 251 6.23 -4.40 17.56
C HIS A 251 5.97 -2.93 17.93
N LEU A 252 5.18 -2.65 18.97
CA LEU A 252 4.79 -1.27 19.29
C LEU A 252 5.99 -0.34 19.51
N GLU A 253 7.04 -0.81 20.19
CA GLU A 253 8.21 0.02 20.48
C GLU A 253 9.04 0.34 19.22
N ILE A 254 9.15 -0.59 18.27
CA ILE A 254 9.81 -0.29 16.99
C ILE A 254 8.94 0.63 16.13
N TYR A 255 7.62 0.52 16.19
CA TYR A 255 6.71 1.45 15.49
C TYR A 255 6.77 2.85 16.10
N LYS A 256 6.81 3.00 17.43
CA LYS A 256 6.96 4.31 18.10
C LYS A 256 8.22 5.06 17.68
N LYS A 257 9.32 4.35 17.42
CA LYS A 257 10.57 4.94 16.94
C LYS A 257 10.47 5.45 15.51
N ASN A 258 9.56 4.89 14.72
CA ASN A 258 9.54 5.05 13.27
C ASN A 258 8.30 5.78 12.71
N PHE A 259 7.19 5.78 13.43
CA PHE A 259 5.94 6.46 13.09
C PHE A 259 5.59 7.53 14.12
N ASP A 260 4.91 8.59 13.67
CA ASP A 260 4.45 9.68 14.55
C ASP A 260 3.16 9.29 15.28
N VAL A 261 2.31 8.54 14.59
CA VAL A 261 1.06 7.97 15.10
C VAL A 261 0.97 6.50 14.73
N ILE A 262 0.52 5.67 15.66
CA ILE A 262 0.26 4.25 15.47
C ILE A 262 -1.22 4.01 15.71
N ILE A 263 -1.88 3.40 14.74
CA ILE A 263 -3.25 2.91 14.83
C ILE A 263 -3.18 1.39 14.99
N THR A 264 -3.65 0.87 16.11
CA THR A 264 -3.53 -0.55 16.45
C THR A 264 -4.85 -1.30 16.21
N ASP A 265 -4.79 -2.63 16.14
CA ASP A 265 -5.96 -3.52 16.20
C ASP A 265 -6.93 -3.35 15.01
N ASP A 266 -6.36 -3.22 13.82
CA ASP A 266 -7.10 -3.09 12.55
C ASP A 266 -8.20 -2.00 12.56
N ASN A 267 -7.95 -0.91 13.29
CA ASN A 267 -8.94 0.14 13.51
C ASN A 267 -9.25 1.00 12.25
N SER A 268 -10.25 1.86 12.38
CA SER A 268 -10.74 2.78 11.34
C SER A 268 -9.72 3.85 10.89
N MET A 269 -10.03 4.50 9.76
CA MET A 269 -9.37 5.71 9.27
C MET A 269 -9.84 6.99 10.01
N ASN A 270 -10.68 6.89 11.04
CA ASN A 270 -11.33 8.04 11.67
C ASN A 270 -10.32 9.04 12.25
N TYR A 271 -9.21 8.55 12.83
CA TYR A 271 -8.13 9.44 13.28
C TYR A 271 -7.48 10.19 12.11
N VAL A 272 -7.22 9.50 11.00
CA VAL A 272 -6.64 10.09 9.80
C VAL A 272 -7.56 11.18 9.23
N ASN A 273 -8.86 10.91 9.14
CA ASN A 273 -9.85 11.90 8.69
C ASN A 273 -9.92 13.12 9.62
N LYS A 274 -9.90 12.91 10.93
CA LYS A 274 -9.86 14.00 11.91
C LYS A 274 -8.60 14.85 11.75
N LEU A 275 -7.44 14.21 11.62
CA LEU A 275 -6.16 14.88 11.42
C LEU A 275 -6.17 15.71 10.12
N LEU A 276 -6.67 15.14 9.02
CA LEU A 276 -6.76 15.84 7.74
C LEU A 276 -7.65 17.08 7.83
N LYS A 277 -8.83 16.96 8.43
CA LYS A 277 -9.71 18.12 8.67
C LYS A 277 -9.01 19.19 9.51
N GLU A 278 -8.20 18.81 10.48
CA GLU A 278 -7.46 19.76 11.31
C GLU A 278 -6.34 20.50 10.55
N ILE A 279 -5.62 19.80 9.66
CA ILE A 279 -4.43 20.38 9.00
C ILE A 279 -4.70 21.00 7.62
N ILE A 280 -5.84 20.68 6.99
CA ILE A 280 -6.21 21.12 5.64
C ILE A 280 -7.36 22.16 5.63
N ASN A 281 -8.03 22.37 6.78
CA ASN A 281 -9.05 23.41 6.91
C ASN A 281 -8.49 24.82 6.70
#